data_AF-A0A382YSJ1-F1
#
_entry.id   AF-A0A382YSJ1-F1
#
_cell.length_a   1.000
_cell.length_b   1.000
_cell.length_c   1.000
_cell.angle_alpha   90.00
_cell.angle_beta   90.00
_cell.angle_gamma   90.00
#
_symmetry.space_group_name_H-M   'P 1'
#
loop_
_entity.id
_entity.type
_entity.pdbx_description
1 polymer ?
#
loop_
_entity_poly.entity_id
_entity_poly.type
_entity_poly.pdbx_seq_one_letter_code
_entity_poly.pdbx_strand_id
1 'polypeptide(L)'
;SESGHIMEYDDTPGAERIHQRHRSGTYYEINDSGNKTTRVVGDQHNLTIGDDYIYVKGKTLWTGDNEMLIKCNDQMTIGSKWNIRLVSDHNLDIYAKGDLNLRGHKINLDAGENSINMTAGNIKMKATGYASDTDAQADVGFGGLIQLEAGSNQQSAGKILLKVPDGNPLGNLGHSDELVDNMELAGGAIVFEGGSTLDLTTTPRSRNTLQARVNFAFKAADSVRSSAAGVYANLEGDIGDWGPLSDPTMGTWKSMWSSEM
;
A
#
# COMPACT_ATOMS: atom_id res chain seq x y z
N SER A 1 -41.62 -13.27 63.00
CA SER A 1 -41.19 -14.57 63.55
C SER A 1 -40.26 -14.35 64.72
N GLU A 2 -40.27 -15.21 65.74
CA GLU A 2 -39.37 -15.17 66.90
C GLU A 2 -37.88 -15.10 66.50
N SER A 3 -37.54 -15.61 65.32
CA SER A 3 -36.18 -15.60 64.75
C SER A 3 -35.81 -14.35 63.91
N GLY A 4 -36.71 -13.37 63.77
CA GLY A 4 -36.45 -12.11 63.05
C GLY A 4 -36.82 -12.09 61.56
N HIS A 5 -37.57 -13.09 61.08
CA HIS A 5 -38.19 -13.07 59.75
C HIS A 5 -39.44 -12.19 59.71
N ILE A 6 -39.62 -11.45 58.62
CA ILE A 6 -40.75 -10.54 58.40
C ILE A 6 -41.40 -10.89 57.06
N MET A 7 -42.73 -10.97 57.06
CA MET A 7 -43.56 -10.88 55.88
C MET A 7 -44.69 -9.92 56.20
N GLU A 8 -44.90 -8.94 55.33
CA GLU A 8 -45.84 -7.85 55.51
C GLU A 8 -46.62 -7.62 54.22
N TYR A 9 -47.93 -7.48 54.39
CA TYR A 9 -48.87 -6.98 53.40
C TYR A 9 -49.54 -5.78 54.06
N ASP A 10 -49.18 -4.57 53.63
CA ASP A 10 -49.71 -3.32 54.15
C ASP A 10 -50.72 -2.76 53.14
N ASP A 11 -51.98 -2.67 53.55
CA ASP A 11 -53.10 -2.12 52.76
C ASP A 11 -53.42 -0.67 53.16
N THR A 12 -52.50 0.03 53.84
CA THR A 12 -52.67 1.44 54.20
C THR A 12 -52.83 2.30 52.92
N PRO A 13 -53.94 3.04 52.76
CA PRO A 13 -54.20 3.78 51.53
C PRO A 13 -53.09 4.79 51.17
N GLY A 14 -52.53 4.66 49.98
CA GLY A 14 -51.44 5.51 49.48
C GLY A 14 -50.07 5.19 50.08
N ALA A 15 -49.94 4.08 50.81
CA ALA A 15 -48.70 3.55 51.35
C ALA A 15 -48.65 2.02 51.23
N GLU A 16 -49.38 1.45 50.28
CA GLU A 16 -49.52 0.01 50.12
C GLU A 16 -48.15 -0.64 49.87
N ARG A 17 -47.89 -1.78 50.51
CA ARG A 17 -46.57 -2.44 50.40
C ARG A 17 -46.66 -3.94 50.55
N ILE A 18 -45.87 -4.65 49.76
CA ILE A 18 -45.53 -6.06 49.97
C ILE A 18 -44.05 -6.13 50.35
N HIS A 19 -43.73 -6.65 51.53
CA HIS A 19 -42.35 -6.75 51.99
C HIS A 19 -42.07 -8.11 52.65
N GLN A 20 -41.03 -8.79 52.19
CA GLN A 20 -40.54 -10.02 52.78
C GLN A 20 -39.05 -9.88 53.08
N ARG A 21 -38.64 -10.17 54.31
CA ARG A 21 -37.27 -9.97 54.76
C ARG A 21 -36.78 -11.13 55.63
N HIS A 22 -35.59 -11.61 55.28
CA HIS A 22 -34.82 -12.52 56.11
C HIS A 22 -34.04 -11.74 57.18
N ARG A 23 -33.79 -12.36 58.34
CA ARG A 23 -33.11 -11.70 59.47
C ARG A 23 -31.70 -11.18 59.13
N SER A 24 -31.03 -11.80 58.15
CA SER A 24 -29.69 -11.41 57.68
C SER A 24 -29.68 -10.15 56.80
N GLY A 25 -30.86 -9.65 56.41
CA GLY A 25 -30.99 -8.42 55.63
C GLY A 25 -31.32 -8.59 54.15
N THR A 26 -31.32 -9.81 53.61
CA THR A 26 -31.90 -10.08 52.28
C THR A 26 -33.39 -9.79 52.32
N TYR A 27 -33.90 -9.04 51.34
CA TYR A 27 -35.32 -8.70 51.27
C TYR A 27 -35.83 -8.54 49.84
N TYR A 28 -37.15 -8.62 49.74
CA TYR A 28 -37.96 -8.37 48.56
C TYR A 28 -39.02 -7.35 48.94
N GLU A 29 -39.18 -6.29 48.15
CA GLU A 29 -40.17 -5.25 48.38
C GLU A 29 -40.85 -4.84 47.07
N ILE A 30 -42.16 -4.65 47.11
CA ILE A 30 -42.93 -3.88 46.13
C ILE A 30 -43.59 -2.73 46.89
N ASN A 31 -43.29 -1.49 46.51
CA ASN A 31 -43.88 -0.29 47.13
C ASN A 31 -45.20 0.13 46.46
N ASP A 32 -45.82 1.16 47.01
CA ASP A 32 -47.07 1.81 46.56
C ASP A 32 -47.04 2.19 45.07
N SER A 33 -45.87 2.62 44.60
CA SER A 33 -45.60 3.02 43.22
C SER A 33 -45.35 1.82 42.27
N GLY A 34 -45.39 0.59 42.79
CA GLY A 34 -45.11 -0.64 42.04
C GLY A 34 -43.63 -0.91 41.77
N ASN A 35 -42.72 -0.14 42.38
CA ASN A 35 -41.28 -0.38 42.27
C ASN A 35 -40.92 -1.65 43.01
N LYS A 36 -40.29 -2.59 42.30
CA LYS A 36 -39.77 -3.81 42.88
C LYS A 36 -38.28 -3.66 43.21
N THR A 37 -37.94 -3.95 44.46
CA THR A 37 -36.55 -4.07 44.92
C THR A 37 -36.29 -5.49 45.38
N THR A 38 -35.16 -6.05 44.97
CA THR A 38 -34.66 -7.32 45.51
C THR A 38 -33.21 -7.10 45.92
N ARG A 39 -32.96 -7.19 47.22
CA ARG A 39 -31.62 -7.05 47.79
C ARG A 39 -31.20 -8.40 48.33
N VAL A 40 -30.05 -8.89 47.87
CA VAL A 40 -29.42 -10.11 48.39
C VAL A 40 -28.13 -9.71 49.08
N VAL A 41 -27.97 -10.10 50.35
CA VAL A 41 -26.76 -9.81 51.14
C VAL A 41 -25.69 -10.87 50.93
N GLY A 42 -26.10 -12.12 50.66
CA GLY A 42 -25.19 -13.21 50.31
C GLY A 42 -25.18 -13.46 48.80
N ASP A 43 -24.87 -14.69 48.42
CA ASP A 43 -24.84 -15.10 47.02
C ASP A 43 -26.25 -15.21 46.42
N GLN A 44 -26.39 -14.77 45.18
CA GLN A 44 -27.62 -14.92 44.40
C GLN A 44 -27.37 -15.88 43.24
N HIS A 45 -28.11 -16.99 43.23
CA HIS A 45 -28.15 -17.91 42.09
C HIS A 45 -29.45 -17.68 41.31
N ASN A 46 -29.33 -17.20 40.07
CA ASN A 46 -30.45 -17.06 39.14
C ASN A 46 -30.26 -18.06 37.99
N LEU A 47 -31.00 -19.17 38.04
CA LEU A 47 -30.86 -20.30 37.11
C LEU A 47 -32.18 -20.49 36.36
N THR A 48 -32.14 -20.29 35.04
CA THR A 48 -33.25 -20.58 34.13
C THR A 48 -32.82 -21.69 33.18
N ILE A 49 -33.57 -22.80 33.15
CA ILE A 49 -33.26 -23.97 32.31
C ILE A 49 -33.87 -23.84 30.90
N GLY A 50 -35.04 -23.21 30.81
CA GLY A 50 -35.70 -22.91 29.54
C GLY A 50 -35.31 -21.53 29.02
N ASP A 51 -36.19 -20.97 28.19
CA ASP A 51 -36.01 -19.64 27.64
C ASP A 51 -36.25 -18.56 28.70
N ASP A 52 -35.43 -17.51 28.70
CA ASP A 52 -35.60 -16.32 29.52
C ASP A 52 -35.66 -15.08 28.62
N TYR A 53 -36.77 -14.34 28.68
CA TYR A 53 -36.99 -13.16 27.86
C TYR A 53 -36.95 -11.91 28.73
N ILE A 54 -35.89 -11.12 28.57
CA ILE A 54 -35.67 -9.90 29.35
C ILE A 54 -35.83 -8.69 28.43
N TYR A 55 -36.78 -7.82 28.76
CA TYR A 55 -36.96 -6.53 28.10
C TYR A 55 -36.96 -5.39 29.12
N VAL A 56 -36.07 -4.42 28.91
CA VAL A 56 -35.97 -3.22 29.74
C VAL A 56 -36.10 -2.01 28.82
N LYS A 57 -37.21 -1.28 28.92
CA LYS A 57 -37.42 -0.02 28.18
C LYS A 57 -36.50 1.10 28.69
N GLY A 58 -36.21 1.07 29.99
CA GLY A 58 -35.35 2.03 30.66
C GLY A 58 -33.86 1.70 30.49
N LYS A 59 -33.09 2.02 31.54
CA LYS A 59 -31.65 1.77 31.58
C LYS A 59 -31.36 0.45 32.29
N THR A 60 -30.35 -0.26 31.78
CA THR A 60 -29.76 -1.45 32.42
C THR A 60 -28.32 -1.13 32.80
N LEU A 61 -27.90 -1.50 34.01
CA LEU A 61 -26.50 -1.40 34.46
C LEU A 61 -26.06 -2.72 35.05
N TRP A 62 -24.97 -3.27 34.53
CA TRP A 62 -24.31 -4.44 35.09
C TRP A 62 -22.89 -4.02 35.50
N THR A 63 -22.57 -4.19 36.77
CA THR A 63 -21.26 -3.87 37.34
C THR A 63 -20.79 -5.07 38.13
N GLY A 64 -19.55 -5.49 37.90
CA GLY A 64 -18.87 -6.51 38.69
C GLY A 64 -17.43 -6.09 38.92
N ASP A 65 -16.91 -6.37 40.12
CA ASP A 65 -15.54 -6.04 40.49
C ASP A 65 -14.52 -7.09 40.00
N ASN A 66 -15.01 -8.31 39.71
CA ASN A 66 -14.21 -9.44 39.26
C ASN A 66 -14.64 -9.88 37.85
N GLU A 67 -14.72 -11.19 37.61
CA GLU A 67 -15.02 -11.75 36.30
C GLU A 67 -16.48 -11.55 35.88
N MET A 68 -16.67 -11.23 34.60
CA MET A 68 -17.97 -11.25 33.92
C MET A 68 -17.83 -12.03 32.62
N LEU A 69 -18.60 -13.12 32.47
CA LEU A 69 -18.63 -13.93 31.25
C LEU A 69 -19.97 -13.76 30.55
N ILE A 70 -19.92 -13.37 29.27
CA ILE A 70 -21.08 -13.35 28.38
C ILE A 70 -20.79 -14.30 27.23
N LYS A 71 -21.56 -15.38 27.12
CA LYS A 71 -21.34 -16.42 26.12
C LYS A 71 -22.66 -16.90 25.52
N CYS A 72 -22.65 -17.14 24.21
CA CYS A 72 -23.72 -17.80 23.46
C CYS A 72 -23.11 -18.80 22.48
N ASN A 73 -23.88 -19.79 22.04
CA ASN A 73 -23.39 -20.79 21.08
C ASN A 73 -23.71 -20.43 19.62
N ASP A 74 -24.80 -19.72 19.36
CA ASP A 74 -25.26 -19.43 18.01
C ASP A 74 -24.95 -17.98 17.61
N GLN A 75 -25.72 -17.01 18.10
CA GLN A 75 -25.57 -15.60 17.70
C GLN A 75 -25.59 -14.64 18.90
N MET A 76 -24.69 -13.65 18.85
CA MET A 76 -24.68 -12.49 19.74
C MET A 76 -24.59 -11.23 18.89
N THR A 77 -25.52 -10.30 19.11
CA THR A 77 -25.50 -8.99 18.48
C THR A 77 -25.36 -7.92 19.55
N ILE A 78 -24.37 -7.04 19.39
CA ILE A 78 -24.17 -5.87 20.24
C ILE A 78 -24.31 -4.65 19.34
N GLY A 79 -25.30 -3.80 19.62
CA GLY A 79 -25.64 -2.64 18.80
C GLY A 79 -26.02 -1.43 19.64
N SER A 80 -25.62 -0.25 19.18
CA SER A 80 -26.00 1.04 19.77
C SER A 80 -26.16 2.07 18.66
N LYS A 81 -27.12 2.98 18.79
CA LYS A 81 -27.35 4.06 17.82
C LYS A 81 -26.19 5.06 17.77
N TRP A 82 -25.46 5.23 18.87
CA TRP A 82 -24.47 6.28 19.01
C TRP A 82 -23.05 5.73 19.16
N ASN A 83 -22.78 5.03 20.25
CA ASN A 83 -21.43 4.56 20.56
C ASN A 83 -21.44 3.17 21.19
N ILE A 84 -20.43 2.38 20.84
CA ILE A 84 -19.97 1.20 21.55
C ILE A 84 -18.52 1.49 21.92
N ARG A 85 -18.14 1.27 23.18
CA ARG A 85 -16.79 1.51 23.67
C ARG A 85 -16.32 0.28 24.43
N LEU A 86 -15.16 -0.22 24.04
CA LEU A 86 -14.43 -1.30 24.71
C LEU A 86 -13.09 -0.70 25.17
N VAL A 87 -12.78 -0.85 26.46
CA VAL A 87 -11.55 -0.32 27.07
C VAL A 87 -11.01 -1.37 28.02
N SER A 88 -9.71 -1.55 28.01
CA SER A 88 -8.95 -2.38 28.93
C SER A 88 -7.64 -1.66 29.24
N ASP A 89 -7.21 -1.67 30.49
CA ASP A 89 -5.91 -1.10 30.89
C ASP A 89 -4.73 -1.97 30.41
N HIS A 90 -5.01 -3.23 30.07
CA HIS A 90 -4.03 -4.17 29.51
C HIS A 90 -4.50 -4.61 28.12
N ASN A 91 -4.86 -5.89 27.97
CA ASN A 91 -5.10 -6.47 26.66
C ASN A 91 -6.56 -6.39 26.25
N LEU A 92 -6.78 -6.30 24.94
CA LEU A 92 -8.07 -6.50 24.29
C LEU A 92 -7.85 -7.45 23.12
N ASP A 93 -8.34 -8.67 23.26
CA ASP A 93 -8.19 -9.72 22.25
C ASP A 93 -9.47 -9.84 21.41
N ILE A 94 -9.34 -9.70 20.09
CA ILE A 94 -10.42 -9.93 19.12
C ILE A 94 -9.98 -11.01 18.16
N TYR A 95 -10.71 -12.13 18.16
CA TYR A 95 -10.39 -13.29 17.33
C TYR A 95 -11.64 -13.84 16.64
N ALA A 96 -11.49 -14.18 15.38
CA ALA A 96 -12.49 -14.90 14.60
C ALA A 96 -11.80 -16.02 13.81
N LYS A 97 -12.40 -17.21 13.79
CA LYS A 97 -11.96 -18.31 12.92
C LYS A 97 -12.34 -18.04 11.45
N GLY A 98 -13.45 -17.33 11.22
CA GLY A 98 -13.88 -16.85 9.91
C GLY A 98 -13.37 -15.43 9.66
N ASP A 99 -14.23 -14.61 9.06
CA ASP A 99 -13.87 -13.24 8.70
C ASP A 99 -13.91 -12.28 9.89
N LEU A 100 -12.91 -11.39 9.97
CA LEU A 100 -12.93 -10.20 10.82
C LEU A 100 -13.08 -8.96 9.94
N ASN A 101 -14.25 -8.34 9.97
CA ASN A 101 -14.59 -7.20 9.13
C ASN A 101 -14.65 -5.90 9.94
N LEU A 102 -13.87 -4.88 9.55
CA LEU A 102 -13.89 -3.55 10.14
C LEU A 102 -14.25 -2.51 9.07
N ARG A 103 -15.30 -1.72 9.32
CA ARG A 103 -15.78 -0.69 8.39
C ARG A 103 -16.21 0.55 9.16
N GLY A 104 -15.81 1.71 8.67
CA GLY A 104 -16.23 3.01 9.19
C GLY A 104 -15.93 4.10 8.18
N HIS A 105 -16.30 5.34 8.50
CA HIS A 105 -15.86 6.48 7.70
C HIS A 105 -14.35 6.72 7.84
N LYS A 106 -13.85 6.64 9.08
CA LYS A 106 -12.43 6.69 9.43
C LYS A 106 -12.10 5.48 10.31
N ILE A 107 -11.01 4.78 9.99
CA ILE A 107 -10.45 3.70 10.81
C ILE A 107 -9.03 4.14 11.17
N ASN A 108 -8.76 4.32 12.46
CA ASN A 108 -7.42 4.65 12.96
C ASN A 108 -6.87 3.40 13.65
N LEU A 109 -5.63 3.03 13.33
CA LEU A 109 -4.86 2.01 14.02
C LEU A 109 -3.55 2.66 14.43
N ASP A 110 -3.27 2.66 15.73
CA ASP A 110 -2.11 3.32 16.32
C ASP A 110 -1.56 2.43 17.43
N ALA A 111 -0.27 2.10 17.33
CA ALA A 111 0.46 1.30 18.31
C ALA A 111 1.31 2.16 19.26
N GLY A 112 1.28 3.50 19.11
CA GLY A 112 2.07 4.43 19.91
C GLY A 112 3.57 4.22 19.71
N GLU A 113 4.19 3.50 20.64
CA GLU A 113 5.65 3.31 20.71
C GLU A 113 6.15 2.06 19.97
N ASN A 114 5.26 1.15 19.60
CA ASN A 114 5.64 -0.14 19.02
C ASN A 114 5.07 -0.32 17.61
N SER A 115 4.72 -1.56 17.24
CA SER A 115 4.46 -1.96 15.86
C SER A 115 3.03 -2.44 15.64
N ILE A 116 2.54 -2.22 14.42
CA ILE A 116 1.33 -2.87 13.87
C ILE A 116 1.81 -3.99 12.94
N ASN A 117 1.61 -5.24 13.36
CA ASN A 117 2.04 -6.41 12.59
C ASN A 117 0.89 -6.97 11.75
N MET A 118 1.11 -7.15 10.45
CA MET A 118 0.14 -7.74 9.51
C MET A 118 0.78 -8.92 8.78
N THR A 119 0.25 -10.12 8.96
CA THR A 119 0.73 -11.35 8.29
C THR A 119 -0.43 -12.02 7.59
N ALA A 120 -0.34 -12.18 6.27
CA ALA A 120 -1.34 -12.85 5.44
C ALA A 120 -0.69 -13.40 4.18
N GLY A 121 -1.33 -14.37 3.52
CA GLY A 121 -0.88 -14.83 2.19
C GLY A 121 -0.86 -13.69 1.17
N ASN A 122 -1.79 -12.74 1.29
CA ASN A 122 -1.81 -11.53 0.47
C ASN A 122 -2.41 -10.35 1.25
N ILE A 123 -1.76 -9.20 1.17
CA ILE A 123 -2.25 -7.91 1.70
C ILE A 123 -2.54 -7.01 0.50
N LYS A 124 -3.79 -6.57 0.35
CA LYS A 124 -4.22 -5.69 -0.74
C LYS A 124 -4.55 -4.31 -0.17
N MET A 125 -3.83 -3.28 -0.62
CA MET A 125 -4.05 -1.89 -0.22
C MET A 125 -4.32 -1.03 -1.46
N LYS A 126 -5.42 -0.27 -1.44
CA LYS A 126 -5.76 0.69 -2.50
C LYS A 126 -5.98 2.06 -1.86
N ALA A 127 -5.07 2.99 -2.12
CA ALA A 127 -5.23 4.40 -1.78
C ALA A 127 -5.68 5.18 -3.02
N THR A 128 -6.73 6.01 -2.90
CA THR A 128 -7.10 6.97 -3.95
C THR A 128 -6.22 8.22 -3.93
N GLY A 129 -5.68 8.56 -2.76
CA GLY A 129 -4.63 9.56 -2.58
C GLY A 129 -3.25 8.91 -2.62
N TYR A 130 -2.49 9.06 -1.54
CA TYR A 130 -1.16 8.47 -1.38
C TYR A 130 -1.09 7.62 -0.12
N ALA A 131 -0.32 6.53 -0.20
CA ALA A 131 0.26 5.91 0.99
C ALA A 131 1.61 6.58 1.21
N SER A 132 1.79 7.25 2.34
CA SER A 132 3.03 7.95 2.69
C SER A 132 3.58 7.42 3.99
N ASP A 133 4.87 7.14 3.99
CA ASP A 133 5.68 7.17 5.20
C ASP A 133 6.17 8.62 5.41
N THR A 134 6.02 9.13 6.62
CA THR A 134 6.39 10.52 6.98
C THR A 134 7.42 10.59 8.10
N ASP A 135 7.94 9.46 8.59
CA ASP A 135 8.96 9.48 9.63
C ASP A 135 10.33 9.93 9.07
N ALA A 136 11.11 10.61 9.91
CA ALA A 136 12.39 11.23 9.57
C ALA A 136 13.57 10.24 9.58
N GLN A 137 13.36 9.02 10.08
CA GLN A 137 14.35 7.95 9.94
C GLN A 137 14.18 7.24 8.59
N ALA A 138 15.21 7.38 7.76
CA ALA A 138 15.33 6.62 6.53
C ALA A 138 15.45 5.13 6.85
N ASP A 139 14.41 4.35 6.53
CA ASP A 139 14.54 3.09 5.78
C ASP A 139 13.18 2.43 5.56
N VAL A 140 12.76 2.34 4.30
CA VAL A 140 12.09 1.15 3.79
C VAL A 140 12.81 0.71 2.52
N GLY A 141 13.86 -0.07 2.72
CA GLY A 141 14.25 -1.04 1.72
C GLY A 141 13.15 -2.09 1.63
N PHE A 142 12.31 -2.02 0.60
CA PHE A 142 11.44 -3.13 0.26
C PHE A 142 12.35 -4.31 -0.14
N GLY A 143 12.44 -5.33 0.72
CA GLY A 143 13.31 -6.51 0.53
C GLY A 143 12.87 -7.47 -0.58
N GLY A 144 12.17 -6.97 -1.60
CA GLY A 144 11.65 -7.73 -2.73
C GLY A 144 11.45 -6.84 -3.96
N LEU A 145 11.12 -7.45 -5.10
CA LEU A 145 10.84 -6.74 -6.34
C LEU A 145 9.63 -5.79 -6.12
N ILE A 146 9.84 -4.47 -6.19
CA ILE A 146 8.75 -3.51 -6.23
C ILE A 146 8.14 -3.56 -7.64
N GLN A 147 7.15 -4.42 -7.84
CA GLN A 147 6.42 -4.53 -9.10
C GLN A 147 5.29 -3.50 -9.16
N LEU A 148 5.58 -2.34 -9.79
CA LEU A 148 4.60 -1.29 -10.05
C LEU A 148 3.83 -1.63 -11.34
N GLU A 149 2.82 -2.49 -11.24
CA GLU A 149 1.93 -2.81 -12.37
C GLU A 149 0.77 -1.81 -12.44
N ALA A 150 0.96 -0.72 -13.18
CA ALA A 150 -0.14 0.16 -13.58
C ALA A 150 -0.71 -0.32 -14.93
N GLY A 151 -2.02 -0.63 -14.99
CA GLY A 151 -2.75 -0.95 -16.24
C GLY A 151 -2.79 0.18 -17.26
N SER A 152 -2.29 1.36 -16.87
CA SER A 152 -1.80 2.40 -17.75
C SER A 152 -0.79 3.23 -16.95
N ASN A 153 0.46 3.30 -17.41
CA ASN A 153 1.36 4.38 -16.99
C ASN A 153 0.96 5.65 -17.77
N GLN A 154 -0.25 6.15 -17.51
CA GLN A 154 -0.85 7.32 -18.13
C GLN A 154 -1.41 8.24 -17.02
N GLN A 155 -0.49 8.78 -16.23
CA GLN A 155 -0.62 10.16 -15.76
C GLN A 155 0.60 10.88 -16.30
N SER A 156 0.49 11.33 -17.55
CA SER A 156 1.29 12.41 -18.10
C SER A 156 1.22 13.60 -17.13
N ALA A 157 2.22 13.69 -16.23
CA ALA A 157 2.59 14.80 -15.33
C ALA A 157 2.99 14.34 -13.90
N GLY A 158 2.86 13.05 -13.55
CA GLY A 158 3.30 12.54 -12.24
C GLY A 158 4.78 12.19 -12.23
N LYS A 159 5.62 13.02 -11.60
CA LYS A 159 7.05 12.72 -11.37
C LYS A 159 7.20 11.52 -10.43
N ILE A 160 7.77 10.41 -10.88
CA ILE A 160 8.29 9.36 -9.98
C ILE A 160 9.55 9.95 -9.33
N LEU A 161 9.46 10.29 -8.05
CA LEU A 161 10.52 10.95 -7.30
C LEU A 161 11.20 9.96 -6.36
N LEU A 162 12.34 9.43 -6.79
CA LEU A 162 13.25 8.66 -5.95
C LEU A 162 14.17 9.65 -5.21
N LYS A 163 13.88 9.92 -3.93
CA LYS A 163 14.77 10.74 -3.08
C LYS A 163 15.75 9.82 -2.37
N VAL A 164 17.04 10.01 -2.61
CA VAL A 164 18.10 9.46 -1.74
C VAL A 164 18.65 10.61 -0.89
N PRO A 165 18.77 10.45 0.45
CA PRO A 165 19.15 11.53 1.36
C PRO A 165 20.50 12.18 1.02
N ASP A 166 21.48 11.38 0.60
CA ASP A 166 22.75 11.82 0.01
C ASP A 166 23.21 10.79 -1.04
N GLY A 167 23.52 11.24 -2.25
CA GLY A 167 24.04 10.39 -3.34
C GLY A 167 23.09 10.19 -4.52
N ASN A 168 23.61 9.55 -5.57
CA ASN A 168 22.84 9.24 -6.77
C ASN A 168 21.77 8.17 -6.41
N PRO A 169 20.48 8.40 -6.69
CA PRO A 169 19.40 7.42 -6.43
C PRO A 169 19.55 6.11 -7.21
N LEU A 170 20.48 6.08 -8.18
CA LEU A 170 20.86 4.92 -8.98
C LEU A 170 22.32 4.51 -8.72
N GLY A 171 23.02 5.16 -7.77
CA GLY A 171 24.47 5.08 -7.57
C GLY A 171 24.98 3.75 -7.05
N ASN A 172 24.09 2.90 -6.51
CA ASN A 172 24.42 1.56 -6.03
C ASN A 172 23.67 0.45 -6.79
N LEU A 173 23.04 0.76 -7.95
CA LEU A 173 22.51 -0.25 -8.87
C LEU A 173 23.64 -0.95 -9.66
N GLY A 174 24.74 -1.24 -8.97
CA GLY A 174 25.81 -2.14 -9.38
C GLY A 174 26.76 -1.61 -10.46
N HIS A 175 28.05 -1.76 -10.18
CA HIS A 175 29.16 -1.95 -11.12
C HIS A 175 28.93 -1.53 -12.57
N SER A 176 29.70 -0.52 -12.99
CA SER A 176 30.20 -0.09 -14.32
C SER A 176 29.77 -0.74 -15.65
N ASP A 177 28.94 -1.77 -15.71
CA ASP A 177 28.58 -2.52 -16.92
C ASP A 177 27.10 -2.99 -17.00
N GLU A 178 26.20 -2.76 -16.01
CA GLU A 178 24.84 -3.36 -16.04
C GLU A 178 23.63 -2.41 -15.86
N LEU A 179 23.79 -1.08 -16.00
CA LEU A 179 22.65 -0.17 -16.29
C LEU A 179 22.44 0.01 -17.81
N VAL A 180 22.87 -0.96 -18.61
CA VAL A 180 22.98 -0.84 -20.08
C VAL A 180 21.81 -1.49 -20.83
N ASP A 181 20.88 -2.15 -20.14
CA ASP A 181 19.67 -2.66 -20.80
C ASP A 181 18.57 -1.58 -20.82
N ASN A 182 18.56 -0.86 -21.94
CA ASN A 182 17.46 -0.07 -22.50
C ASN A 182 16.41 0.47 -21.50
N MET A 183 16.63 1.71 -21.05
CA MET A 183 15.53 2.53 -20.55
C MET A 183 14.60 2.89 -21.71
N GLU A 184 13.58 2.08 -21.97
CA GLU A 184 12.61 2.30 -23.05
C GLU A 184 11.57 3.35 -22.60
N LEU A 185 11.83 4.61 -22.96
CA LEU A 185 10.87 5.70 -22.79
C LEU A 185 9.83 5.61 -23.92
N ALA A 186 8.62 5.15 -23.60
CA ALA A 186 7.53 5.05 -24.56
C ALA A 186 7.13 6.44 -25.08
N GLY A 187 7.76 6.89 -26.16
CA GLY A 187 7.44 8.14 -26.86
C GLY A 187 7.80 9.41 -26.08
N GLY A 188 9.08 9.77 -26.07
CA GLY A 188 9.56 11.06 -25.58
C GLY A 188 11.01 11.31 -26.02
N ALA A 189 11.36 12.57 -26.27
CA ALA A 189 12.74 12.95 -26.53
C ALA A 189 13.50 13.02 -25.19
N ILE A 190 14.72 12.50 -25.15
CA ILE A 190 15.66 12.78 -24.06
C ILE A 190 16.19 14.20 -24.31
N VAL A 191 15.68 15.19 -23.57
CA VAL A 191 16.11 16.59 -23.69
C VAL A 191 17.09 16.91 -22.57
N PHE A 192 18.34 17.16 -22.91
CA PHE A 192 19.35 17.69 -21.99
C PHE A 192 19.33 19.21 -22.07
N GLU A 193 18.66 19.87 -21.12
CA GLU A 193 18.71 21.33 -21.01
C GLU A 193 19.86 21.75 -20.09
N GLY A 194 20.95 22.21 -20.70
CA GLY A 194 22.09 22.82 -20.02
C GLY A 194 23.37 22.00 -20.09
N GLY A 195 24.29 22.43 -20.97
CA GLY A 195 25.75 22.20 -20.91
C GLY A 195 26.28 20.77 -20.79
N SER A 196 25.43 19.74 -20.78
CA SER A 196 25.81 18.35 -20.55
C SER A 196 25.98 17.64 -21.89
N THR A 197 27.17 17.06 -22.10
CA THR A 197 27.50 16.29 -23.30
C THR A 197 26.91 14.88 -23.16
N LEU A 198 26.10 14.46 -24.14
CA LEU A 198 25.70 13.06 -24.27
C LEU A 198 26.90 12.28 -24.85
N ASP A 199 27.65 11.61 -23.98
CA ASP A 199 28.78 10.78 -24.40
C ASP A 199 28.30 9.40 -24.84
N LEU A 200 28.27 9.18 -26.16
CA LEU A 200 27.93 7.89 -26.78
C LEU A 200 29.16 7.02 -27.04
N THR A 201 30.34 7.42 -26.55
CA THR A 201 31.62 6.89 -27.02
C THR A 201 32.30 5.88 -26.09
N THR A 202 31.70 5.56 -24.95
CA THR A 202 32.39 4.78 -23.90
C THR A 202 31.86 3.35 -23.71
N THR A 203 32.03 2.48 -24.72
CA THR A 203 32.67 1.14 -24.55
C THR A 203 32.80 0.38 -25.88
N PRO A 204 33.85 -0.44 -26.07
CA PRO A 204 34.09 -1.16 -27.32
C PRO A 204 33.29 -2.47 -27.33
N ARG A 205 31.98 -2.41 -27.66
CA ARG A 205 31.17 -3.50 -28.29
C ARG A 205 29.66 -3.29 -28.23
N SER A 206 29.13 -2.28 -27.56
CA SER A 206 27.69 -1.99 -27.64
C SER A 206 27.36 -1.33 -28.98
N ARG A 207 26.79 -2.11 -29.91
CA ARG A 207 26.13 -1.59 -31.11
C ARG A 207 24.87 -0.83 -30.68
N ASN A 208 25.05 0.39 -30.18
CA ASN A 208 23.96 1.34 -30.01
C ASN A 208 23.60 1.88 -31.40
N THR A 209 22.84 1.12 -32.19
CA THR A 209 22.35 1.60 -33.48
C THR A 209 21.30 2.67 -33.27
N LEU A 210 21.72 3.93 -33.32
CA LEU A 210 20.83 5.07 -33.46
C LEU A 210 20.17 5.01 -34.85
N GLN A 211 19.06 4.30 -35.00
CA GLN A 211 18.27 4.32 -36.25
C GLN A 211 17.42 5.59 -36.33
N ALA A 212 18.10 6.73 -36.30
CA ALA A 212 17.47 8.00 -36.54
C ALA A 212 17.41 8.26 -38.05
N ARG A 213 16.25 8.06 -38.69
CA ARG A 213 15.89 8.82 -39.91
C ARG A 213 15.60 10.29 -39.54
N VAL A 214 16.47 10.90 -38.74
CA VAL A 214 16.31 12.24 -38.21
C VAL A 214 17.29 13.14 -38.92
N ASN A 215 16.78 14.20 -39.55
CA ASN A 215 17.60 15.29 -40.03
C ASN A 215 18.23 15.97 -38.80
N PHE A 216 19.56 15.85 -38.66
CA PHE A 216 20.30 16.61 -37.68
C PHE A 216 20.40 18.07 -38.17
N ALA A 217 19.59 18.96 -37.62
CA ALA A 217 19.69 20.40 -37.86
C ALA A 217 20.57 21.03 -36.78
N PHE A 218 21.85 21.22 -37.08
CA PHE A 218 22.74 22.00 -36.23
C PHE A 218 22.55 23.49 -36.56
N LYS A 219 22.28 24.31 -35.54
CA LYS A 219 22.29 25.77 -35.70
C LYS A 219 23.76 26.18 -35.82
N ALA A 220 24.10 26.97 -36.84
CA ALA A 220 25.47 27.21 -37.32
C ALA A 220 26.53 27.72 -36.31
N ALA A 221 26.17 27.94 -35.05
CA ALA A 221 27.09 28.35 -33.99
C ALA A 221 27.68 27.17 -33.18
N ASP A 222 27.12 25.96 -33.27
CA ASP A 222 27.58 24.82 -32.48
C ASP A 222 28.60 24.00 -33.28
N SER A 223 29.89 24.16 -32.97
CA SER A 223 30.96 23.41 -33.63
C SER A 223 30.90 21.93 -33.26
N VAL A 224 30.70 21.04 -34.25
CA VAL A 224 30.92 19.60 -34.10
C VAL A 224 32.42 19.36 -34.09
N ARG A 225 33.00 19.03 -32.93
CA ARG A 225 34.39 18.56 -32.83
C ARG A 225 34.37 17.06 -32.64
N SER A 226 34.76 16.29 -33.66
CA SER A 226 35.09 14.88 -33.48
C SER A 226 36.42 14.78 -32.74
N SER A 227 36.40 14.26 -31.51
CA SER A 227 37.62 14.07 -30.72
C SER A 227 38.27 12.73 -31.06
N ALA A 228 38.89 12.66 -32.24
CA ALA A 228 40.07 11.85 -32.55
C ALA A 228 40.29 11.92 -34.06
N ALA A 229 41.45 12.42 -34.47
CA ALA A 229 41.93 12.29 -35.84
C ALA A 229 42.31 10.83 -36.12
N GLY A 230 41.32 9.95 -36.23
CA GLY A 230 41.44 8.72 -36.99
C GLY A 230 41.23 9.08 -38.45
N VAL A 231 42.18 8.74 -39.31
CA VAL A 231 42.16 9.02 -40.76
C VAL A 231 40.94 8.36 -41.40
N TYR A 232 39.82 9.06 -41.43
CA TYR A 232 38.74 8.81 -42.37
C TYR A 232 38.99 9.79 -43.51
N ALA A 233 39.49 9.27 -44.63
CA ALA A 233 39.57 10.06 -45.85
C ALA A 233 38.16 10.57 -46.15
N ASN A 234 38.03 11.88 -46.38
CA ASN A 234 36.87 12.41 -47.06
C ASN A 234 36.78 11.66 -48.38
N LEU A 235 35.80 10.77 -48.53
CA LEU A 235 35.36 10.38 -49.86
C LEU A 235 34.55 11.58 -50.38
N GLU A 236 35.25 12.63 -50.79
CA GLU A 236 34.72 13.57 -51.76
C GLU A 236 34.55 12.76 -53.04
N GLY A 237 33.40 12.12 -53.18
CA GLY A 237 32.93 11.64 -54.46
C GLY A 237 32.64 12.87 -55.31
N ASP A 238 33.64 13.29 -56.08
CA ASP A 238 33.42 14.02 -57.32
C ASP A 238 32.33 13.27 -58.10
N ILE A 239 31.20 13.94 -58.36
CA ILE A 239 30.23 13.47 -59.35
C ILE A 239 30.98 13.46 -60.69
N GLY A 240 31.50 12.29 -61.05
CA GLY A 240 32.39 12.14 -62.20
C GLY A 240 31.74 12.52 -63.52
N ASP A 241 32.51 13.19 -64.37
CA ASP A 241 32.26 13.26 -65.81
C ASP A 241 32.27 11.84 -66.40
N TRP A 242 31.18 11.49 -67.07
CA TRP A 242 31.04 10.22 -67.78
C TRP A 242 31.90 10.21 -69.04
N GLY A 243 33.12 9.70 -68.95
CA GLY A 243 33.91 9.28 -70.11
C GLY A 243 33.38 7.93 -70.67
N PRO A 244 33.44 7.70 -72.00
CA PRO A 244 32.89 6.49 -72.59
C PRO A 244 33.67 5.24 -72.15
N LEU A 245 32.90 4.19 -71.85
CA LEU A 245 33.39 2.85 -71.54
C LEU A 245 34.13 2.26 -72.75
N SER A 246 35.46 2.28 -72.71
CA SER A 246 36.28 1.33 -73.46
C SER A 246 37.34 0.74 -72.54
N ASP A 247 37.12 -0.51 -72.17
CA ASP A 247 38.05 -1.39 -71.49
C ASP A 247 38.15 -2.66 -72.36
N PRO A 248 39.16 -3.53 -72.26
CA PRO A 248 40.58 -3.39 -71.91
C PRO A 248 41.45 -4.00 -73.05
N THR A 249 42.78 -3.92 -72.91
CA THR A 249 43.70 -5.01 -73.33
C THR A 249 43.53 -5.64 -74.73
N MET A 250 44.22 -5.10 -75.73
CA MET A 250 44.94 -5.95 -76.69
C MET A 250 46.30 -5.35 -76.98
N GLY A 251 47.31 -6.01 -76.44
CA GLY A 251 48.71 -5.68 -76.57
C GLY A 251 49.22 -5.85 -78.00
N THR A 252 50.20 -5.02 -78.30
CA THR A 252 51.05 -5.05 -79.48
C THR A 252 51.68 -6.43 -79.69
N TRP A 253 51.51 -7.03 -80.87
CA TRP A 253 52.49 -7.99 -81.41
C TRP A 253 52.67 -7.80 -82.91
N LYS A 254 53.93 -7.54 -83.27
CA LYS A 254 54.48 -7.49 -84.61
C LYS A 254 54.89 -8.92 -85.00
N SER A 255 54.33 -9.50 -86.06
CA SER A 255 54.98 -10.54 -86.88
C SER A 255 54.27 -10.61 -88.23
N MET A 256 54.93 -10.24 -89.34
CA MET A 256 55.77 -11.10 -90.19
C MET A 256 54.96 -12.10 -91.05
N TRP A 257 55.11 -11.92 -92.38
CA TRP A 257 54.85 -12.80 -93.53
C TRP A 257 53.62 -12.56 -94.45
N SER A 258 53.96 -11.99 -95.62
CA SER A 258 53.57 -12.28 -97.02
C SER A 258 52.12 -12.36 -97.48
N SER A 259 51.78 -11.54 -98.48
CA SER A 259 51.68 -11.96 -99.92
C SER A 259 51.29 -10.72 -100.76
N GLU A 260 52.11 -10.40 -101.77
CA GLU A 260 51.73 -10.41 -103.20
C GLU A 260 50.53 -9.51 -103.56
N MET A 261 50.79 -8.28 -104.03
CA MET A 261 50.96 -7.87 -105.43
C MET A 261 51.41 -6.40 -105.47
#